data_AF-A0A9E1XZT8-F1
#
_entry.id   AF-A0A9E1XZT8-F1
#
_cell.length_a   1.000
_cell.length_b   1.000
_cell.length_c   1.000
_cell.angle_alpha   90.00
_cell.angle_beta   90.00
_cell.angle_gamma   90.00
#
_symmetry.space_group_name_H-M   'P 1'
#
loop_
_entity.id
_entity.type
_entity.pdbx_description
1 polymer ?
#
loop_
_entity_poly.entity_id
_entity_poly.type
_entity_poly.pdbx_seq_one_letter_code
_entity_poly.pdbx_strand_id
1 'polypeptide(L)'
;MKKIAIVGGGISGLTVAERLSEQFEITLFEQNDYLGGHTQTHQLEIEGCSRAIDTGFIVYNDRTYPNFMALLARLGCEGQPTEMSFSLKRPNLEYNGHSFKTLFAQKSNLFRPRFWKMLRDIVRFNRIARLVLATDPEPLIDFCRREKFGDAFIFDYLVPMAAAIWSTGDDGILAFPIGMLSQFFNHHGLLDLVNRPQWYVVQGGSDQYVNV
;
A
#
# COMPACT_ATOMS: atom_id res chain seq x y z
N MET A 1 2.87 5.17 -41.58
CA MET A 1 2.60 4.94 -40.14
C MET A 1 3.45 5.94 -39.34
N LYS A 2 2.93 6.59 -38.31
CA LYS A 2 3.76 7.45 -37.45
C LYS A 2 4.58 6.57 -36.50
N LYS A 3 5.81 6.99 -36.21
CA LYS A 3 6.73 6.30 -35.28
C LYS A 3 6.69 6.96 -33.91
N ILE A 4 6.64 6.18 -32.84
CA ILE A 4 6.64 6.65 -31.46
C ILE A 4 7.76 5.95 -30.69
N ALA A 5 8.60 6.73 -30.03
CA ALA A 5 9.57 6.23 -29.06
C ALA A 5 8.98 6.34 -27.65
N ILE A 6 9.06 5.26 -26.87
CA ILE A 6 8.70 5.21 -25.45
C ILE A 6 9.99 4.97 -24.66
N VAL A 7 10.26 5.78 -23.64
CA VAL A 7 11.44 5.64 -22.79
C VAL A 7 11.00 5.21 -21.39
N GLY A 8 11.40 4.01 -20.99
CA GLY A 8 11.00 3.32 -19.77
C GLY A 8 9.99 2.21 -20.05
N GLY A 9 10.38 0.97 -19.77
CA GLY A 9 9.63 -0.28 -19.90
C GLY A 9 8.92 -0.73 -18.63
N GLY A 10 8.59 0.20 -17.71
CA GLY A 10 7.71 -0.08 -16.58
C GLY A 10 6.23 -0.14 -16.98
N ILE A 11 5.34 -0.39 -16.01
CA ILE A 11 3.89 -0.51 -16.22
C ILE A 11 3.29 0.61 -17.09
N SER A 12 3.71 1.86 -16.89
CA SER A 12 3.21 3.00 -17.68
C SER A 12 3.63 2.92 -19.14
N GLY A 13 4.91 2.64 -19.42
CA GLY A 13 5.43 2.54 -20.79
C GLY A 13 4.87 1.33 -21.53
N LEU A 14 4.79 0.18 -20.85
CA LEU A 14 4.18 -1.04 -21.39
C LEU A 14 2.69 -0.84 -21.70
N THR A 15 1.94 -0.18 -20.83
CA THR A 15 0.52 0.11 -21.08
C THR A 15 0.34 1.01 -22.30
N VAL A 16 1.20 2.03 -22.48
CA VAL A 16 1.16 2.89 -23.67
C VAL A 16 1.51 2.10 -24.92
N ALA A 17 2.55 1.26 -24.87
CA ALA A 17 2.94 0.40 -25.99
C ALA A 17 1.81 -0.56 -26.39
N GLU A 18 1.21 -1.24 -25.41
CA GLU A 18 0.09 -2.17 -25.60
C GLU A 18 -1.11 -1.49 -26.29
N ARG A 19 -1.44 -0.25 -25.89
CA ARG A 19 -2.61 0.46 -26.44
C ARG A 19 -2.39 1.09 -27.81
N LEU A 20 -1.15 1.41 -28.17
CA LEU A 20 -0.83 2.14 -29.40
C LEU A 20 -0.20 1.27 -30.48
N SER A 21 0.22 0.04 -30.17
CA SER A 21 0.90 -0.89 -31.08
C SER A 21 0.12 -1.19 -32.37
N GLU A 22 -1.22 -1.18 -32.32
CA GLU A 22 -2.06 -1.43 -33.49
C GLU A 22 -2.11 -0.24 -34.48
N GLN A 23 -1.79 0.98 -34.02
CA GLN A 23 -1.96 2.21 -34.80
C GLN A 23 -0.64 2.88 -35.19
N PHE A 24 0.43 2.60 -34.45
CA PHE A 24 1.73 3.26 -34.56
C PHE A 24 2.87 2.25 -34.60
N GLU A 25 3.98 2.62 -35.24
CA GLU A 25 5.23 1.87 -35.12
C GLU A 25 5.90 2.28 -33.81
N ILE A 26 5.91 1.39 -32.82
CA ILE A 26 6.43 1.66 -31.47
C ILE A 26 7.88 1.19 -31.36
N THR A 27 8.75 2.02 -30.76
CA THR A 27 10.07 1.61 -30.28
C THR A 27 10.15 1.88 -28.78
N LEU A 28 10.32 0.83 -27.97
CA LEU A 28 10.49 0.94 -26.53
C LEU A 28 11.97 0.89 -26.17
N PHE A 29 12.43 1.86 -25.38
CA PHE A 29 13.76 1.92 -24.81
C PHE A 29 13.69 1.66 -23.32
N GLU A 30 14.34 0.62 -22.85
CA GLU A 30 14.50 0.30 -21.43
C GLU A 30 15.99 0.23 -21.11
N GLN A 31 16.38 0.74 -19.94
CA GLN A 31 17.76 0.75 -19.50
C GLN A 31 18.20 -0.63 -18.99
N ASN A 32 17.29 -1.34 -18.32
CA ASN A 32 17.54 -2.67 -17.79
C ASN A 32 17.49 -3.74 -18.90
N ASP A 33 17.97 -4.93 -18.57
CA ASP A 33 17.88 -6.13 -19.40
C ASP A 33 16.52 -6.85 -19.27
N TYR A 34 15.57 -6.27 -18.54
CA TYR A 34 14.21 -6.76 -18.33
C TYR A 34 13.17 -5.64 -18.36
N LEU A 35 11.92 -6.01 -18.64
CA LEU A 35 10.75 -5.11 -18.62
C LEU A 35 10.02 -5.21 -17.26
N GLY A 36 9.21 -4.21 -16.93
CA GLY A 36 8.37 -4.18 -15.72
C GLY A 36 8.81 -3.15 -14.69
N GLY A 37 10.10 -2.83 -14.60
CA GLY A 37 10.62 -1.81 -13.68
C GLY A 37 10.38 -2.19 -12.22
N HIS A 38 9.49 -1.48 -11.52
CA HIS A 38 9.10 -1.80 -10.14
C HIS A 38 8.27 -3.09 -10.03
N THR A 39 7.76 -3.60 -11.15
CA THR A 39 7.17 -4.93 -11.23
C THR A 39 8.31 -5.94 -11.23
N GLN A 40 8.56 -6.54 -10.08
CA GLN A 40 9.69 -7.42 -9.86
C GLN A 40 9.24 -8.67 -9.12
N THR A 41 9.34 -9.80 -9.82
CA THR A 41 8.99 -11.14 -9.31
C THR A 41 10.23 -12.02 -9.35
N HIS A 42 10.52 -12.69 -8.25
CA HIS A 42 11.63 -13.63 -8.14
C HIS A 42 11.10 -15.06 -8.03
N GLN A 43 11.59 -15.94 -8.90
CA GLN A 43 11.31 -17.37 -8.80
C GLN A 43 12.29 -18.01 -7.81
N LEU A 44 11.77 -18.53 -6.70
CA LEU A 44 12.54 -19.16 -5.64
C LEU A 44 12.10 -20.60 -5.43
N GLU A 45 13.04 -21.52 -5.23
CA GLU A 45 12.74 -22.84 -4.69
C GLU A 45 12.71 -22.80 -3.17
N ILE A 46 11.52 -23.02 -2.60
CA ILE A 46 11.30 -23.05 -1.15
C ILE A 46 10.65 -24.38 -0.82
N GLU A 47 11.32 -25.19 0.01
CA GLU A 47 10.84 -26.50 0.45
C GLU A 47 10.48 -27.45 -0.71
N GLY A 48 11.25 -27.40 -1.82
CA GLY A 48 11.02 -28.22 -3.01
C GLY A 48 9.85 -27.76 -3.88
N CYS A 49 9.29 -26.58 -3.61
CA CYS A 49 8.27 -25.94 -4.44
C CYS A 49 8.82 -24.65 -5.06
N SER A 50 8.58 -24.46 -6.36
CA SER A 50 8.79 -23.16 -6.99
C SER A 50 7.74 -22.15 -6.50
N ARG A 51 8.19 -20.95 -6.14
CA ARG A 51 7.39 -19.85 -5.62
C ARG A 51 7.79 -18.55 -6.30
N ALA A 52 6.80 -17.86 -6.85
CA ALA A 52 6.94 -16.50 -7.35
C ALA A 52 6.79 -15.51 -6.18
N ILE A 53 7.82 -14.71 -5.91
CA ILE A 53 7.85 -13.75 -4.82
C ILE A 53 8.01 -12.34 -5.39
N ASP A 54 7.00 -11.50 -5.17
CA ASP A 54 7.02 -10.09 -5.57
C ASP A 54 7.75 -9.23 -4.55
N THR A 55 8.64 -8.36 -5.01
CA THR A 55 9.49 -7.50 -4.16
C THR A 55 9.28 -6.01 -4.37
N GLY A 56 8.66 -5.60 -5.48
CA GLY A 56 8.31 -4.21 -5.75
C GLY A 56 6.80 -3.99 -5.68
N PHE A 57 6.12 -4.03 -6.82
CA PHE A 57 4.66 -4.07 -6.84
C PHE A 57 4.14 -5.45 -6.45
N ILE A 58 3.26 -5.52 -5.44
CA ILE A 58 2.80 -6.80 -4.86
C ILE A 58 1.28 -6.93 -4.88
N VAL A 59 0.54 -5.83 -4.68
CA VAL A 59 -0.90 -5.87 -4.38
C VAL A 59 -1.65 -4.71 -5.01
N TYR A 60 -2.91 -4.95 -5.35
CA TYR A 60 -3.88 -3.96 -5.82
C TYR A 60 -5.25 -4.17 -5.18
N ASN A 61 -6.19 -3.26 -5.38
CA ASN A 61 -7.55 -3.40 -4.87
C ASN A 61 -8.62 -2.84 -5.81
N ASP A 62 -9.85 -3.29 -5.58
CA ASP A 62 -11.04 -2.99 -6.39
C ASP A 62 -11.48 -1.52 -6.40
N ARG A 63 -11.00 -0.71 -5.45
CA ARG A 63 -11.37 0.70 -5.33
C ARG A 63 -10.41 1.63 -6.06
N THR A 64 -9.11 1.37 -5.92
CA THR A 64 -8.06 2.31 -6.33
C THR A 64 -7.38 1.91 -7.65
N TYR A 65 -7.61 0.69 -8.13
CA TYR A 65 -6.96 0.15 -9.33
C TYR A 65 -7.91 -0.28 -10.46
N PRO A 66 -9.02 0.41 -10.77
CA PRO A 66 -9.98 -0.06 -11.79
C PRO A 66 -9.35 -0.20 -13.19
N ASN A 67 -8.48 0.73 -13.58
CA ASN A 67 -7.80 0.68 -14.87
C ASN A 67 -6.79 -0.47 -14.96
N PHE A 68 -6.09 -0.77 -13.87
CA PHE A 68 -5.14 -1.86 -13.81
C PHE A 68 -5.86 -3.21 -13.83
N MET A 69 -6.98 -3.34 -13.12
CA MET A 69 -7.84 -4.53 -13.21
C MET A 69 -8.37 -4.76 -14.63
N ALA A 70 -8.77 -3.70 -15.32
CA ALA A 70 -9.20 -3.79 -16.72
C ALA A 70 -8.05 -4.21 -17.66
N LEU A 71 -6.81 -3.76 -17.39
CA LEU A 71 -5.62 -4.19 -18.12
C LEU A 71 -5.36 -5.68 -17.88
N LEU A 72 -5.32 -6.13 -16.63
CA LEU A 72 -5.11 -7.55 -16.28
C LEU A 72 -6.15 -8.45 -16.95
N ALA A 73 -7.43 -8.06 -16.90
CA ALA A 73 -8.51 -8.80 -17.55
C ALA A 73 -8.32 -8.91 -19.08
N ARG A 74 -7.85 -7.83 -19.73
CA ARG A 74 -7.55 -7.84 -21.18
C ARG A 74 -6.37 -8.74 -21.52
N LEU A 75 -5.38 -8.82 -20.63
CA LEU A 75 -4.19 -9.67 -20.79
C LEU A 75 -4.41 -11.12 -20.35
N GLY A 76 -5.59 -11.45 -19.81
CA GLY A 76 -5.88 -12.79 -19.28
C GLY A 76 -5.17 -13.11 -17.97
N CYS A 77 -4.68 -12.10 -17.25
CA CYS A 77 -4.05 -12.27 -15.94
C CYS A 77 -5.11 -12.27 -14.84
N GLU A 78 -5.10 -13.30 -13.99
CA GLU A 78 -6.08 -13.46 -12.92
C GLU A 78 -5.60 -12.83 -11.59
N GLY A 79 -6.55 -12.22 -10.89
CA GLY A 79 -6.36 -11.68 -9.55
C GLY A 79 -6.75 -12.70 -8.48
N GLN A 80 -5.83 -12.99 -7.57
CA GLN A 80 -6.11 -13.81 -6.40
C GLN A 80 -6.46 -12.91 -5.19
N PRO A 81 -7.64 -13.07 -4.57
CA PRO A 81 -7.98 -12.33 -3.35
C PRO A 81 -6.94 -12.55 -2.24
N THR A 82 -6.53 -11.47 -1.59
CA THR A 82 -5.61 -11.49 -0.45
C THR A 82 -6.08 -10.54 0.65
N GLU A 83 -5.51 -10.70 1.83
CA GLU A 83 -5.73 -9.80 2.95
C GLU A 83 -4.53 -8.85 3.10
N MET A 84 -4.82 -7.57 3.36
CA MET A 84 -3.82 -6.62 3.81
C MET A 84 -4.09 -6.28 5.28
N SER A 85 -3.18 -6.71 6.17
CA SER A 85 -3.30 -6.44 7.60
C SER A 85 -2.02 -5.84 8.18
N PHE A 86 -2.17 -5.11 9.28
CA PHE A 86 -1.06 -4.52 10.02
C PHE A 86 -0.99 -5.13 11.42
N SER A 87 0.21 -5.45 11.86
CA SER A 87 0.50 -5.90 13.23
C SER A 87 1.74 -5.20 13.78
N LEU A 88 1.73 -4.96 15.09
CA LEU A 88 2.88 -4.41 15.80
C LEU A 88 3.23 -5.33 16.96
N LYS A 89 4.52 -5.60 17.13
CA LYS A 89 5.08 -6.28 18.30
C LYS A 89 6.25 -5.48 18.89
N ARG A 90 6.15 -5.17 20.18
CA ARG A 90 7.17 -4.53 21.04
C ARG A 90 7.21 -5.30 22.38
N PRO A 91 8.26 -5.15 23.22
CA PRO A 91 8.43 -5.95 24.44
C PRO A 91 7.23 -6.04 25.40
N ASN A 92 6.33 -5.05 25.39
CA ASN A 92 5.12 -5.05 26.23
C ASN A 92 3.85 -4.67 25.46
N LEU A 93 3.85 -4.76 24.14
CA LEU A 93 2.71 -4.42 23.31
C LEU A 93 2.70 -5.26 22.05
N GLU A 94 1.65 -6.06 21.88
CA GLU A 94 1.39 -6.83 20.68
C GLU A 94 -0.10 -6.72 20.31
N TYR A 95 -0.38 -6.36 19.06
CA TYR A 95 -1.74 -6.31 18.50
C TYR A 95 -1.73 -6.41 16.98
N ASN A 96 -2.86 -6.79 16.40
CA ASN A 96 -3.12 -6.74 14.97
C ASN A 96 -4.51 -6.15 14.70
N GLY A 97 -4.61 -5.29 13.69
CA GLY A 97 -5.81 -4.51 13.39
C GLY A 97 -6.91 -5.22 12.59
N HIS A 98 -6.80 -6.55 12.38
CA HIS A 98 -7.73 -7.29 11.52
C HIS A 98 -9.05 -7.62 12.22
N SER A 99 -9.02 -8.15 13.45
CA SER A 99 -10.21 -8.63 14.16
C SER A 99 -10.14 -8.29 15.64
N PHE A 100 -11.26 -8.35 16.37
CA PHE A 100 -11.24 -8.16 17.83
C PHE A 100 -10.31 -9.17 18.54
N LYS A 101 -10.27 -10.42 18.08
CA LYS A 101 -9.41 -11.46 18.65
C LYS A 101 -7.93 -11.12 18.46
N THR A 102 -7.56 -10.62 17.28
CA THR A 102 -6.17 -10.26 16.96
C THR A 102 -5.77 -8.89 17.51
N LEU A 103 -6.74 -7.98 17.73
CA LEU A 103 -6.53 -6.70 18.40
C LEU A 103 -6.12 -6.89 19.87
N PHE A 104 -6.67 -7.90 20.52
CA PHE A 104 -6.31 -8.31 21.89
C PHE A 104 -5.48 -9.60 21.91
N ALA A 105 -4.64 -9.83 20.89
CA ALA A 105 -3.69 -10.94 20.84
C ALA A 105 -2.88 -11.03 22.14
N GLN A 106 -2.45 -9.86 22.66
CA GLN A 106 -1.97 -9.73 24.03
C GLN A 106 -3.11 -9.35 24.98
N LYS A 107 -3.63 -10.34 25.73
CA LYS A 107 -4.81 -10.18 26.63
C LYS A 107 -4.67 -9.06 27.66
N SER A 108 -3.46 -8.75 28.14
CA SER A 108 -3.24 -7.66 29.09
C SER A 108 -3.64 -6.29 28.54
N ASN A 109 -3.76 -6.13 27.21
CA ASN A 109 -4.24 -4.89 26.59
C ASN A 109 -5.70 -4.57 26.96
N LEU A 110 -6.52 -5.58 27.32
CA LEU A 110 -7.90 -5.37 27.79
C LEU A 110 -7.95 -4.49 29.05
N PHE A 111 -6.96 -4.62 29.93
CA PHE A 111 -6.89 -3.89 31.19
C PHE A 111 -5.95 -2.67 31.12
N ARG A 112 -5.47 -2.30 29.92
CA ARG A 112 -4.47 -1.24 29.75
C ARG A 112 -5.13 0.06 29.29
N PRO A 113 -5.27 1.10 30.15
CA PRO A 113 -5.90 2.36 29.76
C PRO A 113 -5.22 3.06 28.58
N ARG A 114 -3.87 2.97 28.51
CA ARG A 114 -3.09 3.51 27.37
C ARG A 114 -3.51 2.90 26.03
N PHE A 115 -3.85 1.60 25.99
CA PHE A 115 -4.27 0.91 24.77
C PHE A 115 -5.67 1.38 24.34
N TRP A 116 -6.62 1.47 25.26
CA TRP A 116 -7.95 2.00 24.96
C TRP A 116 -7.92 3.47 24.52
N LYS A 117 -7.03 4.29 25.10
CA LYS A 117 -6.81 5.67 24.64
C LYS A 117 -6.29 5.69 23.20
N MET A 118 -5.33 4.82 22.86
CA MET A 118 -4.85 4.65 21.48
C MET A 118 -5.99 4.31 20.52
N LEU A 119 -6.83 3.32 20.83
CA LEU A 119 -7.95 2.93 19.97
C LEU A 119 -8.96 4.08 19.76
N ARG A 120 -9.24 4.84 20.81
CA ARG A 120 -10.10 6.04 20.72
C ARG A 120 -9.49 7.09 19.79
N ASP A 121 -8.19 7.31 19.92
CA ASP A 121 -7.45 8.27 19.10
C ASP A 121 -7.40 7.82 17.63
N ILE A 122 -7.32 6.51 17.33
CA ILE A 122 -7.45 5.98 15.96
C ILE A 122 -8.81 6.37 15.35
N VAL A 123 -9.92 6.10 16.05
CA VAL A 123 -11.27 6.43 15.55
C VAL A 123 -11.46 7.94 15.43
N ARG A 124 -10.83 8.73 16.31
CA ARG A 124 -10.84 10.19 16.21
C ARG A 124 -10.03 10.66 15.00
N PHE A 125 -8.83 10.14 14.80
CA PHE A 125 -7.97 10.46 13.66
C PHE A 125 -8.68 10.15 12.33
N ASN A 126 -9.28 8.96 12.20
CA ASN A 126 -9.99 8.57 10.98
C ASN A 126 -11.13 9.51 10.58
N ARG A 127 -11.72 10.23 11.54
CA ARG A 127 -12.74 11.26 11.28
C ARG A 127 -12.12 12.58 10.86
N ILE A 128 -11.09 13.03 11.58
CA ILE A 128 -10.44 14.32 11.33
C ILE A 128 -9.64 14.28 10.01
N ALA A 129 -8.90 13.21 9.75
CA ALA A 129 -8.05 13.05 8.56
C ALA A 129 -8.84 13.17 7.25
N ARG A 130 -10.13 12.81 7.23
CA ARG A 130 -10.99 12.97 6.03
C ARG A 130 -11.29 14.43 5.68
N LEU A 131 -11.12 15.33 6.64
CA LEU A 131 -11.37 16.77 6.48
C LEU A 131 -10.07 17.54 6.21
N VAL A 132 -8.91 16.88 6.30
CA VAL A 132 -7.61 17.49 6.00
C VAL A 132 -7.49 17.69 4.49
N LEU A 133 -7.05 18.87 4.08
CA LEU A 133 -6.79 19.18 2.68
C LEU A 133 -5.56 18.42 2.19
N ALA A 134 -5.63 17.82 1.00
CA ALA A 134 -4.52 17.05 0.42
C ALA A 134 -3.21 17.86 0.30
N THR A 135 -3.33 19.17 0.14
CA THR A 135 -2.20 20.11 0.00
C THR A 135 -1.68 20.63 1.34
N ASP A 136 -2.22 20.18 2.47
CA ASP A 136 -1.78 20.64 3.79
C ASP A 136 -0.32 20.20 4.06
N PRO A 137 0.63 21.14 4.13
CA PRO A 137 2.04 20.83 4.30
C PRO A 137 2.43 20.66 5.78
N GLU A 138 1.50 20.81 6.74
CA GLU A 138 1.80 20.69 8.17
C GLU A 138 2.46 19.33 8.47
N PRO A 139 3.64 19.32 9.16
CA PRO A 139 4.27 18.08 9.58
C PRO A 139 3.33 17.24 10.46
N LEU A 140 3.34 15.91 10.26
CA LEU A 140 2.50 14.97 11.00
C LEU A 140 2.56 15.17 12.52
N ILE A 141 3.76 15.39 13.07
CA ILE A 141 3.95 15.58 14.51
C ILE A 141 3.26 16.86 15.02
N ASP A 142 3.31 17.94 14.25
CA ASP A 142 2.74 19.23 14.66
C ASP A 142 1.21 19.16 14.59
N PHE A 143 0.66 18.55 13.53
CA PHE A 143 -0.76 18.20 13.45
C PHE A 143 -1.19 17.38 14.67
N CYS A 144 -0.43 16.31 14.99
CA CYS A 144 -0.78 15.43 16.09
C CYS A 144 -0.78 16.14 17.45
N ARG A 145 0.18 17.03 17.68
CA ARG A 145 0.27 17.86 18.90
C ARG A 145 -0.86 18.88 18.99
N ARG A 146 -1.14 19.58 17.89
CA ARG A 146 -2.23 20.57 17.78
C ARG A 146 -3.59 19.93 18.08
N GLU A 147 -3.83 18.75 17.51
CA GLU A 147 -5.02 17.93 17.77
C GLU A 147 -4.97 17.17 19.11
N LYS A 148 -3.88 17.25 19.88
CA LYS A 148 -3.75 16.62 21.21
C LYS A 148 -3.94 15.10 21.19
N PHE A 149 -3.42 14.42 20.16
CA PHE A 149 -3.39 12.96 20.14
C PHE A 149 -2.36 12.42 21.17
N GLY A 150 -2.62 11.25 21.74
CA GLY A 150 -1.71 10.64 22.71
C GLY A 150 -0.51 9.93 22.07
N ASP A 151 0.60 9.84 22.80
CA ASP A 151 1.83 9.17 22.33
C ASP A 151 1.62 7.72 21.88
N ALA A 152 0.67 7.00 22.48
CA ALA A 152 0.35 5.64 22.07
C ALA A 152 -0.20 5.61 20.65
N PHE A 153 -1.09 6.54 20.30
CA PHE A 153 -1.58 6.66 18.95
C PHE A 153 -0.47 7.04 17.96
N ILE A 154 0.38 7.98 18.33
CA ILE A 154 1.46 8.45 17.45
C ILE A 154 2.50 7.35 17.24
N PHE A 155 3.12 6.83 18.31
CA PHE A 155 4.31 5.99 18.23
C PHE A 155 4.04 4.48 18.27
N ASP A 156 2.88 4.06 18.76
CA ASP A 156 2.48 2.65 18.81
C ASP A 156 1.48 2.27 17.70
N TYR A 157 1.04 3.22 16.86
CA TYR A 157 0.13 2.95 15.74
C TYR A 157 0.50 3.73 14.47
N LEU A 158 0.39 5.06 14.49
CA LEU A 158 0.43 5.87 13.28
C LEU A 158 1.80 5.85 12.62
N VAL A 159 2.86 6.10 13.39
CA VAL A 159 4.23 6.12 12.90
C VAL A 159 4.66 4.74 12.39
N PRO A 160 4.51 3.63 13.16
CA PRO A 160 4.86 2.30 12.65
C PRO A 160 4.09 1.89 11.39
N MET A 161 2.79 2.23 11.30
CA MET A 161 1.98 1.90 10.13
C MET A 161 2.43 2.68 8.89
N ALA A 162 2.68 3.98 9.03
CA ALA A 162 3.17 4.79 7.92
C ALA A 162 4.62 4.42 7.55
N ALA A 163 5.49 4.14 8.52
CA ALA A 163 6.86 3.68 8.28
C ALA A 163 6.89 2.42 7.43
N ALA A 164 5.97 1.47 7.67
CA ALA A 164 5.83 0.25 6.87
C ALA A 164 5.38 0.53 5.42
N ILE A 165 4.54 1.55 5.21
CA ILE A 165 4.04 1.91 3.86
C ILE A 165 5.11 2.64 3.05
N TRP A 166 5.79 3.62 3.65
CA TRP A 166 6.76 4.47 2.96
C TRP A 166 8.22 4.00 3.09
N SER A 167 8.46 2.87 3.77
CA SER A 167 9.80 2.31 3.98
C SER A 167 10.80 3.35 4.51
N THR A 168 10.36 4.14 5.49
CA THR A 168 11.14 5.24 6.06
C THR A 168 11.09 5.21 7.59
N GLY A 169 12.12 5.77 8.23
CA GLY A 169 12.23 5.81 9.67
C GLY A 169 11.26 6.79 10.33
N ASP A 170 11.16 6.68 11.66
CA ASP A 170 10.24 7.47 12.48
C ASP A 170 10.35 8.98 12.21
N ASP A 171 11.57 9.54 12.17
CA ASP A 171 11.78 10.98 11.93
C ASP A 171 11.25 11.43 10.56
N GLY A 172 11.39 10.58 9.54
CA GLY A 172 10.86 10.84 8.21
C GLY A 172 9.34 10.86 8.19
N ILE A 173 8.70 9.95 8.93
CA ILE A 173 7.24 9.93 9.08
C ILE A 173 6.72 11.11 9.91
N LEU A 174 7.41 11.48 10.98
CA LEU A 174 7.01 12.61 11.83
C LEU A 174 7.05 13.94 11.07
N ALA A 175 7.99 14.08 10.13
CA ALA A 175 8.11 15.23 9.24
C ALA A 175 7.17 15.15 8.01
N PHE A 176 6.48 14.04 7.80
CA PHE A 176 5.67 13.81 6.61
C PHE A 176 4.46 14.75 6.57
N PRO A 177 4.09 15.33 5.41
CA PRO A 177 2.92 16.20 5.31
C PRO A 177 1.61 15.49 5.65
N ILE A 178 0.83 16.04 6.58
CA ILE A 178 -0.45 15.44 7.00
C ILE A 178 -1.46 15.33 5.86
N GLY A 179 -1.46 16.29 4.92
CA GLY A 179 -2.35 16.28 3.76
C GLY A 179 -2.14 15.05 2.88
N MET A 180 -0.88 14.76 2.54
CA MET A 180 -0.50 13.60 1.73
C MET A 180 -0.83 12.28 2.45
N LEU A 181 -0.49 12.17 3.74
CA LEU A 181 -0.80 10.97 4.53
C LEU A 181 -2.30 10.72 4.62
N SER A 182 -3.08 11.76 4.92
CA SER A 182 -4.53 11.68 5.07
C SER A 182 -5.20 11.28 3.76
N GLN A 183 -4.77 11.87 2.64
CA GLN A 183 -5.28 11.53 1.32
C GLN A 183 -4.95 10.07 0.96
N PHE A 184 -3.71 9.62 1.18
CA PHE A 184 -3.31 8.24 0.92
C PHE A 184 -4.15 7.27 1.74
N PHE A 185 -4.30 7.51 3.05
CA PHE A 185 -5.06 6.63 3.94
C PHE A 185 -6.53 6.56 3.54
N ASN A 186 -7.12 7.70 3.15
CA ASN A 186 -8.51 7.74 2.71
C ASN A 186 -8.70 6.98 1.39
N HIS A 187 -7.79 7.20 0.43
CA HIS A 187 -7.87 6.57 -0.89
C HIS A 187 -7.77 5.04 -0.79
N HIS A 188 -6.85 4.53 0.04
CA HIS A 188 -6.61 3.09 0.22
C HIS A 188 -7.53 2.43 1.27
N GLY A 189 -8.52 3.13 1.81
CA GLY A 189 -9.46 2.58 2.79
C GLY A 189 -8.87 2.31 4.18
N LEU A 190 -7.68 2.84 4.49
CA LEU A 190 -7.04 2.69 5.81
C LEU A 190 -7.78 3.47 6.91
N LEU A 191 -8.57 4.48 6.55
CA LEU A 191 -9.44 5.20 7.49
C LEU A 191 -10.78 4.47 7.73
N ASP A 192 -11.08 3.41 6.97
CA ASP A 192 -12.36 2.71 7.02
C ASP A 192 -12.36 1.61 8.09
N LEU A 193 -13.40 1.62 8.92
CA LEU A 193 -13.63 0.56 9.93
C LEU A 193 -14.47 -0.59 9.39
N VAL A 194 -15.27 -0.33 8.36
CA VAL A 194 -16.15 -1.27 7.66
C VAL A 194 -16.06 -1.03 6.17
N ASN A 195 -16.43 -2.01 5.34
CA ASN A 195 -16.41 -1.90 3.88
C ASN A 195 -15.03 -1.51 3.31
N ARG A 196 -13.99 -2.18 3.81
CA ARG A 196 -12.63 -2.04 3.26
C ARG A 196 -12.58 -2.62 1.84
N PRO A 197 -11.73 -2.08 0.96
CA PRO A 197 -11.58 -2.62 -0.39
C PRO A 197 -11.03 -4.05 -0.34
N GLN A 198 -11.42 -4.88 -1.30
CA GLN A 198 -10.83 -6.22 -1.45
C GLN A 198 -9.46 -6.08 -2.10
N TRP A 199 -8.43 -6.62 -1.45
CA TRP A 199 -7.08 -6.66 -1.99
C TRP A 199 -6.86 -7.92 -2.82
N TYR A 200 -5.97 -7.82 -3.80
CA TYR A 200 -5.60 -8.89 -4.71
C TYR A 200 -4.09 -8.89 -4.95
N VAL A 201 -3.54 -10.06 -5.24
CA VAL A 201 -2.23 -10.26 -5.88
C VAL A 201 -2.45 -10.80 -7.30
N VAL A 202 -1.48 -10.63 -8.19
CA VAL A 202 -1.53 -11.30 -9.50
C VAL A 202 -1.13 -12.76 -9.32
N GLN A 203 -1.98 -13.69 -9.78
CA GLN A 203 -1.70 -15.11 -9.65
C GLN A 203 -0.45 -15.49 -10.46
N GLY A 204 0.52 -16.14 -9.80
CA GLY A 204 1.78 -16.53 -10.43
C GLY A 204 2.89 -15.48 -10.38
N GLY A 205 2.63 -14.31 -9.79
CA GLY A 205 3.58 -13.20 -9.67
C GLY A 205 3.15 -11.96 -10.45
N SER A 206 3.59 -10.79 -10.02
CA SER A 206 3.26 -9.53 -10.68
C SER A 206 3.91 -9.37 -12.06
N ASP A 207 4.98 -10.11 -12.38
CA ASP A 207 5.58 -10.15 -13.72
C ASP A 207 4.69 -10.79 -14.79
N GLN A 208 3.62 -11.50 -14.42
CA GLN A 208 2.80 -12.24 -15.38
C GLN A 208 2.22 -11.34 -16.47
N TYR A 209 1.76 -10.12 -16.14
CA TYR A 209 1.21 -9.21 -17.14
C TYR A 209 2.28 -8.54 -18.02
N VAL A 210 3.56 -8.62 -17.63
CA VAL A 210 4.69 -8.11 -18.41
C VAL A 210 5.08 -9.12 -19.49
N ASN A 211 4.86 -10.41 -19.22
CA ASN A 211 5.33 -11.52 -20.05
C ASN A 211 4.27 -12.05 -21.06
N VAL A 212 3.17 -11.32 -21.26
CA VAL A 212 2.08 -11.68 -22.20
C VAL A 212 2.43 -11.32 -23.64
#